data_AF-A0A9D1HKI2-F1
#
_entry.id   AF-A0A9D1HKI2-F1
#
_cell.length_a   1.000
_cell.length_b   1.000
_cell.length_c   1.000
_cell.angle_alpha   90.00
_cell.angle_beta   90.00
_cell.angle_gamma   90.00
#
_symmetry.space_group_name_H-M   'P 1'
#
loop_
_entity.id
_entity.type
_entity.pdbx_description
1 polymer ?
#
loop_
_entity_poly.entity_id
_entity_poly.type
_entity_poly.pdbx_seq_one_letter_code
_entity_poly.pdbx_strand_id
1 'polypeptide(L)'
;MSGITVEFPTTKEAMREALKTIGVDGIRCRDVFLIEHDSNLSGFCHCLNQSDSVDELNYLCHLLSDMTDTELATFQAVVEYGAHNGSAADLINLALNVGCYDFYMGVDNDKELGHIYADD
;
A
#
# COMPACT_ATOMS: atom_id res chain seq x y z
N MET A 1 -6.72 -25.56 -6.88
CA MET A 1 -7.14 -24.28 -6.28
C MET A 1 -7.74 -23.42 -7.39
N SER A 2 -8.87 -22.78 -7.16
CA SER A 2 -9.40 -21.74 -8.07
C SER A 2 -8.97 -20.39 -7.51
N GLY A 3 -8.35 -19.56 -8.34
CA GLY A 3 -7.90 -18.21 -7.97
C GLY A 3 -8.38 -17.21 -9.01
N ILE A 4 -8.42 -15.94 -8.62
CA ILE A 4 -8.72 -14.80 -9.48
C ILE A 4 -7.83 -13.63 -9.08
N THR A 5 -7.37 -12.87 -10.07
CA THR A 5 -6.67 -11.60 -9.85
C THR A 5 -7.69 -10.48 -9.80
N VAL A 6 -7.55 -9.57 -8.84
CA VAL A 6 -8.38 -8.37 -8.70
C VAL A 6 -7.46 -7.17 -8.62
N GLU A 7 -7.77 -6.13 -9.39
CA GLU A 7 -7.08 -4.85 -9.33
C GLU A 7 -7.68 -4.00 -8.21
N PHE A 8 -6.81 -3.34 -7.44
CA PHE A 8 -7.17 -2.38 -6.41
C PHE A 8 -6.81 -0.95 -6.86
N PRO A 9 -7.55 0.07 -6.40
CA PRO A 9 -8.75 -0.04 -5.59
C PRO A 9 -9.97 -0.59 -6.36
N THR A 10 -10.91 -1.21 -5.65
CA THR A 10 -12.06 -1.92 -6.22
C THR A 10 -13.34 -1.68 -5.44
N THR A 11 -14.49 -1.89 -6.10
CA THR A 11 -15.80 -1.76 -5.45
C THR A 11 -16.24 -3.07 -4.83
N LYS A 12 -17.17 -2.99 -3.85
CA LYS A 12 -17.76 -4.18 -3.23
C LYS A 12 -18.47 -5.05 -4.26
N GLU A 13 -19.12 -4.46 -5.24
CA GLU A 13 -19.81 -5.15 -6.32
C GLU A 13 -18.83 -5.91 -7.21
N ALA A 14 -17.74 -5.28 -7.64
CA ALA A 14 -16.71 -5.90 -8.47
C ALA A 14 -16.02 -7.06 -7.72
N MET A 15 -15.67 -6.87 -6.44
CA MET A 15 -15.11 -7.93 -5.60
C MET A 15 -16.08 -9.10 -5.45
N ARG A 16 -17.38 -8.84 -5.24
CA ARG A 16 -18.40 -9.91 -5.15
C ARG A 16 -18.53 -10.70 -6.45
N GLU A 17 -18.50 -10.03 -7.60
CA GLU A 17 -18.52 -10.71 -8.90
C GLU A 17 -17.25 -11.55 -9.09
N ALA A 18 -16.07 -11.04 -8.75
CA ALA A 18 -14.82 -11.79 -8.78
C ALA A 18 -14.88 -13.06 -7.91
N LEU A 19 -15.36 -12.94 -6.66
CA LEU A 19 -15.53 -14.08 -5.75
C LEU A 19 -16.51 -15.14 -6.28
N LYS A 20 -17.60 -14.73 -6.94
CA LYS A 20 -18.53 -15.68 -7.57
C LYS A 20 -17.86 -16.53 -8.65
N THR A 21 -16.93 -15.96 -9.43
CA THR A 21 -16.25 -16.70 -10.51
C THR A 21 -15.45 -17.91 -10.00
N ILE A 22 -14.92 -17.83 -8.78
CA ILE A 22 -14.19 -18.93 -8.12
C ILE A 22 -15.11 -19.79 -7.22
N GLY A 23 -16.42 -19.56 -7.29
CA GLY A 23 -17.45 -20.32 -6.60
C GLY A 23 -17.65 -19.93 -5.13
N VAL A 24 -17.22 -18.73 -4.74
CA VAL A 24 -17.53 -18.12 -3.43
C VAL A 24 -18.81 -17.30 -3.61
N ASP A 25 -19.94 -17.99 -3.45
CA ASP A 25 -21.30 -17.49 -3.71
C ASP A 25 -22.07 -17.12 -2.43
N GLY A 26 -21.40 -17.15 -1.26
CA GLY A 26 -22.00 -16.92 0.05
C GLY A 26 -22.83 -18.09 0.59
N ILE A 27 -22.98 -19.18 -0.17
CA ILE A 27 -23.65 -20.41 0.26
C ILE A 27 -22.62 -21.40 0.82
N ARG A 28 -21.44 -21.46 0.20
CA ARG A 28 -20.31 -22.27 0.67
C ARG A 28 -19.32 -21.37 1.40
N CYS A 29 -19.18 -21.56 2.71
CA CYS A 29 -18.11 -20.93 3.48
C CYS A 29 -16.77 -21.51 2.98
N ARG A 30 -15.98 -20.67 2.31
CA ARG A 30 -14.61 -20.96 1.92
C ARG A 30 -13.77 -19.81 2.41
N ASP A 31 -12.67 -20.13 3.08
CA ASP A 31 -11.67 -19.13 3.42
C ASP A 31 -10.99 -18.64 2.13
N VAL A 32 -10.90 -17.33 1.96
CA VAL A 32 -10.25 -16.68 0.83
C VAL A 32 -9.00 -16.00 1.35
N PHE A 33 -7.87 -16.26 0.70
CA PHE A 33 -6.58 -15.70 1.06
C PHE A 33 -5.98 -15.01 -0.14
N LEU A 34 -5.26 -13.92 0.11
CA LEU A 34 -4.40 -13.30 -0.89
C LEU A 34 -3.07 -14.05 -0.89
N ILE A 35 -2.67 -14.53 -2.07
CA ILE A 35 -1.48 -15.38 -2.23
C ILE A 35 -0.31 -14.63 -2.88
N GLU A 36 -0.61 -13.62 -3.69
CA GLU A 36 0.35 -12.87 -4.47
C GLU A 36 -0.12 -11.41 -4.59
N HIS A 37 0.86 -10.51 -4.66
CA HIS A 37 0.66 -9.07 -4.83
C HIS A 37 1.57 -8.57 -5.94
N ASP A 38 1.06 -7.67 -6.77
CA ASP A 38 1.82 -7.00 -7.82
C ASP A 38 1.62 -5.48 -7.70
N SER A 39 2.71 -4.72 -7.76
CA SER A 39 2.70 -3.27 -7.61
C SER A 39 3.93 -2.65 -8.26
N ASN A 40 3.75 -1.47 -8.85
CA ASN A 40 4.84 -0.65 -9.36
C ASN A 40 5.58 0.12 -8.26
N LEU A 41 5.08 0.11 -7.01
CA LEU A 41 5.72 0.76 -5.88
C LEU A 41 6.83 -0.15 -5.32
N SER A 42 8.07 0.32 -5.42
CA SER A 42 9.24 -0.37 -4.88
C SER A 42 9.08 -0.65 -3.38
N GLY A 43 9.45 -1.86 -2.94
CA GLY A 43 9.37 -2.29 -1.54
C GLY A 43 7.96 -2.51 -0.99
N PHE A 44 6.91 -1.99 -1.65
CA PHE A 44 5.53 -2.02 -1.16
C PHE A 44 4.99 -3.43 -0.93
N CYS A 45 5.08 -4.32 -1.91
CA CYS A 45 4.56 -5.68 -1.79
C CYS A 45 5.26 -6.49 -0.69
N HIS A 46 6.49 -6.13 -0.30
CA HIS A 46 7.22 -6.80 0.76
C HIS A 46 6.70 -6.46 2.17
N CYS A 47 5.90 -5.40 2.27
CA CYS A 47 5.28 -4.94 3.51
C CYS A 47 3.90 -5.57 3.75
N LEU A 48 3.36 -6.29 2.77
CA LEU A 48 2.04 -6.91 2.82
C LEU A 48 2.12 -8.36 3.28
N ASN A 49 1.14 -8.78 4.06
CA ASN A 49 1.00 -10.15 4.54
C ASN A 49 -0.23 -10.84 3.95
N GLN A 50 -0.19 -12.16 3.85
CA GLN A 50 -1.34 -12.98 3.42
C GLN A 50 -2.55 -12.88 4.37
N SER A 51 -2.31 -12.43 5.61
CA SER A 51 -3.34 -12.20 6.63
C SER A 51 -3.91 -10.78 6.62
N ASP A 52 -3.37 -9.87 5.79
CA ASP A 52 -3.88 -8.51 5.71
C ASP A 52 -5.31 -8.52 5.18
N SER A 53 -6.16 -7.65 5.73
CA SER A 53 -7.55 -7.58 5.33
C SER A 53 -7.67 -7.06 3.89
N VAL A 54 -8.51 -7.72 3.10
CA VAL A 54 -8.87 -7.25 1.75
C VAL A 54 -9.45 -5.82 1.80
N ASP A 55 -10.22 -5.49 2.84
CA ASP A 55 -10.78 -4.15 3.01
C ASP A 55 -9.70 -3.11 3.35
N GLU A 56 -8.68 -3.48 4.15
CA GLU A 56 -7.55 -2.60 4.47
C GLU A 56 -6.69 -2.35 3.24
N LEU A 57 -6.38 -3.40 2.46
CA LEU A 57 -5.64 -3.26 1.20
C LEU A 57 -6.40 -2.39 0.21
N ASN A 58 -7.72 -2.60 0.08
CA ASN A 58 -8.54 -1.78 -0.79
C ASN A 58 -8.54 -0.31 -0.36
N TYR A 59 -8.65 -0.06 0.95
CA TYR A 59 -8.59 1.29 1.51
C TYR A 59 -7.22 1.94 1.33
N LEU A 60 -6.13 1.20 1.56
CA LEU A 60 -4.77 1.66 1.32
C LEU A 60 -4.58 2.07 -0.15
N CYS A 61 -4.98 1.23 -1.10
CA CYS A 61 -4.89 1.56 -2.52
C CYS A 61 -5.72 2.79 -2.90
N HIS A 62 -6.87 3.01 -2.24
CA HIS A 62 -7.63 4.26 -2.40
C HIS A 62 -6.88 5.48 -1.87
N LEU A 63 -6.24 5.39 -0.70
CA LEU A 63 -5.41 6.49 -0.19
C LEU A 63 -4.27 6.81 -1.14
N LEU A 64 -3.57 5.78 -1.65
CA LEU A 64 -2.44 5.95 -2.57
C LEU A 64 -2.88 6.50 -3.93
N SER A 65 -4.08 6.17 -4.42
CA SER A 65 -4.59 6.69 -5.70
C SER A 65 -4.91 8.19 -5.65
N ASP A 66 -5.19 8.72 -4.47
CA ASP A 66 -5.54 10.13 -4.27
C ASP A 66 -4.32 11.00 -3.95
N MET A 67 -3.13 10.41 -3.78
CA MET A 67 -1.89 11.12 -3.51
C MET A 67 -1.36 11.86 -4.74
N THR A 68 -0.75 13.03 -4.50
CA THR A 68 0.08 13.71 -5.49
C THR A 68 1.38 12.92 -5.75
N ASP A 69 2.05 13.21 -6.88
CA ASP A 69 3.34 12.57 -7.21
C ASP A 69 4.39 12.77 -6.10
N THR A 70 4.40 13.92 -5.43
CA THR A 70 5.33 14.23 -4.33
C THR A 70 4.98 13.44 -3.06
N GLU A 71 3.71 13.34 -2.70
CA GLU A 71 3.27 12.53 -1.56
C GLU A 71 3.56 11.04 -1.81
N LEU A 72 3.31 10.55 -3.02
CA LEU A 72 3.59 9.16 -3.37
C LEU A 72 5.09 8.86 -3.35
N ALA A 73 5.94 9.78 -3.85
CA ALA A 73 7.39 9.65 -3.75
C ALA A 73 7.87 9.65 -2.28
N THR A 74 7.28 10.50 -1.44
CA THR A 74 7.56 10.56 0.00
C THR A 74 7.17 9.25 0.69
N PHE A 75 5.97 8.75 0.42
CA PHE A 75 5.48 7.47 0.92
C PHE A 75 6.44 6.33 0.54
N GLN A 76 6.83 6.24 -0.74
CA GLN A 76 7.74 5.21 -1.22
C GLN A 76 9.11 5.29 -0.53
N ALA A 77 9.67 6.49 -0.37
CA ALA A 77 10.95 6.67 0.31
C ALA A 77 10.90 6.20 1.78
N VAL A 78 9.81 6.47 2.49
CA VAL A 78 9.64 6.02 3.89
C VAL A 78 9.43 4.50 3.98
N VAL A 79 8.71 3.90 3.02
CA VAL A 79 8.58 2.44 2.90
C VAL A 79 9.94 1.79 2.67
N GLU A 80 10.75 2.33 1.77
CA GLU A 80 12.11 1.83 1.50
C GLU A 80 13.06 2.00 2.69
N TYR A 81 12.93 3.09 3.45
CA TYR A 81 13.65 3.28 4.70
C TYR A 81 13.28 2.22 5.75
N GLY A 82 12.06 1.70 5.69
CA GLY A 82 11.61 0.55 6.48
C GLY A 82 11.16 0.87 7.90
N ALA A 83 10.84 2.13 8.21
CA ALA A 83 10.34 2.52 9.53
C ALA A 83 8.85 2.16 9.76
N HIS A 84 8.10 1.91 8.69
CA HIS A 84 6.65 1.68 8.73
C HIS A 84 6.26 0.48 7.85
N ASN A 85 6.97 -0.63 8.00
CA ASN A 85 6.70 -1.88 7.29
C ASN A 85 6.23 -2.96 8.29
N GLY A 86 5.26 -3.78 7.88
CA GLY A 86 4.80 -4.88 8.74
C GLY A 86 3.37 -5.32 8.53
N SER A 87 2.52 -4.47 7.95
CA SER A 87 1.13 -4.80 7.60
C SER A 87 0.50 -3.71 6.73
N ALA A 88 -0.65 -4.03 6.12
CA ALA A 88 -1.50 -3.02 5.49
C ALA A 88 -1.88 -1.88 6.46
N ALA A 89 -2.09 -2.18 7.74
CA ALA A 89 -2.43 -1.17 8.76
C ALA A 89 -1.28 -0.17 9.00
N ASP A 90 -0.03 -0.64 9.05
CA ASP A 90 1.14 0.23 9.20
C ASP A 90 1.30 1.18 7.99
N LEU A 91 1.05 0.65 6.79
CA LEU A 91 1.08 1.42 5.55
C LEU A 91 -0.07 2.43 5.46
N ILE A 92 -1.28 2.07 5.93
CA ILE A 92 -2.40 3.02 6.04
C ILE A 92 -2.01 4.16 6.98
N ASN A 93 -1.42 3.84 8.13
CA ASN A 93 -1.00 4.86 9.08
C ASN A 93 0.06 5.78 8.47
N LEU A 94 1.03 5.23 7.73
CA LEU A 94 2.00 6.03 6.97
C LEU A 94 1.30 6.92 5.94
N ALA A 95 0.40 6.36 5.12
CA ALA A 95 -0.31 7.10 4.08
C ALA A 95 -1.11 8.28 4.64
N LEU A 96 -1.81 8.08 5.76
CA LEU A 96 -2.59 9.14 6.43
C LEU A 96 -1.72 10.22 7.08
N ASN A 97 -0.45 9.91 7.39
CA ASN A 97 0.50 10.85 7.99
C ASN A 97 1.60 11.27 7.00
N VAL A 98 1.44 11.04 5.69
CA VAL A 98 2.49 11.34 4.70
C VAL A 98 2.88 12.82 4.70
N GLY A 99 1.91 13.71 4.98
CA GLY A 99 2.14 15.15 5.11
C GLY A 99 2.93 15.57 6.36
N CYS A 100 3.30 14.62 7.24
CA CYS A 100 4.19 14.87 8.38
C CYS A 100 5.68 14.67 8.03
N TYR A 101 6.00 14.33 6.78
CA TYR A 101 7.36 14.11 6.31
C TYR A 101 7.76 15.19 5.31
N ASP A 102 8.95 15.76 5.51
CA ASP A 102 9.57 16.66 4.55
C ASP A 102 10.48 15.85 3.62
N PHE A 103 10.11 15.79 2.34
CA PHE A 103 10.87 15.05 1.33
C PHE A 103 11.72 15.99 0.47
N TYR A 104 13.04 15.93 0.69
CA TYR A 104 14.02 16.69 -0.07
C TYR A 104 14.53 15.87 -1.26
N MET A 105 13.92 16.07 -2.42
CA MET A 105 14.30 15.36 -3.64
C MET A 105 15.77 15.59 -3.99
N GLY A 106 16.50 14.50 -4.23
CA GLY A 106 17.92 14.53 -4.61
C GLY A 106 18.90 14.62 -3.45
N VAL A 107 18.42 14.70 -2.20
CA VAL A 107 19.26 14.60 -1.01
C VAL A 107 19.36 13.15 -0.59
N ASP A 108 20.57 12.59 -0.66
CA ASP A 108 20.82 11.17 -0.36
C ASP A 108 21.72 10.94 0.86
N ASN A 109 22.17 12.02 1.52
CA ASN A 109 23.09 11.94 2.64
C ASN A 109 22.88 13.04 3.70
N ASP A 110 23.27 12.72 4.94
CA ASP A 110 23.12 13.59 6.10
C ASP A 110 23.87 14.93 5.96
N LYS A 111 24.94 14.98 5.16
CA LYS A 111 25.72 16.21 4.98
C LYS A 111 24.92 17.24 4.19
N GLU A 112 24.33 16.84 3.06
CA GLU A 112 23.46 17.71 2.26
C GLU A 112 22.22 18.12 3.05
N LEU A 113 21.61 17.17 3.77
CA LEU A 113 20.50 17.47 4.66
C LEU A 113 20.89 18.50 5.74
N GLY A 114 22.07 18.35 6.34
CA GLY A 114 22.58 19.28 7.34
C GLY A 114 22.86 20.68 6.80
N HIS A 115 23.22 20.82 5.52
CA HIS A 115 23.35 22.13 4.87
C HIS A 115 22.00 22.82 4.73
N ILE A 116 20.95 22.10 4.33
CA ILE A 116 19.59 22.65 4.19
C ILE A 116 19.09 23.19 5.52
N TYR A 117 19.19 22.42 6.60
CA TYR A 117 18.74 22.84 7.92
C TYR A 117 19.60 23.96 8.56
N ALA A 118 20.84 24.12 8.14
CA ALA A 118 21.71 25.18 8.65
C ALA A 118 21.49 26.53 7.93
N ASP A 119 20.98 26.48 6.70
CA ASP A 119 20.73 27.65 5.85
C ASP A 119 19.26 28.14 5.89
N ASP A 120 18.34 27.37 6.48
CA ASP A 120 16.94 27.75 6.84
C ASP A 120 16.86 28.60 8.13
#